data_AF-A0A963S8G0-F1
#
_entry.id   AF-A0A963S8G0-F1
#
_cell.length_a   1.000
_cell.length_b   1.000
_cell.length_c   1.000
_cell.angle_alpha   90.00
_cell.angle_beta   90.00
_cell.angle_gamma   90.00
#
_symmetry.space_group_name_H-M   'P 1'
#
loop_
_entity.id
_entity.type
_entity.pdbx_description
1 polymer ?
#
loop_
_entity_poly.entity_id
_entity_poly.type
_entity_poly.pdbx_seq_one_letter_code
_entity_poly.pdbx_strand_id
1 'polypeptide(L)'
;MIGRVRGANSQSYTAGVICAKVARYAERNHHPDRLLKPLQRVGAKGEGNFREISWDAALDEVAEAFIRAEEKHGSETVWPYFYAGTMGQIQRDGIHRLRHLKRYSGQFDTICTNMAWTGYIAGTGKLAGPDPREMA
;
A
#
# COMPACT_ATOMS: atom_id res chain seq x y z
N MET A 1 -10.86 -18.21 -12.15
CA MET A 1 -11.62 -17.09 -11.54
C MET A 1 -11.72 -17.34 -10.03
N ILE A 2 -11.48 -16.33 -9.18
CA ILE A 2 -11.56 -16.49 -7.72
C ILE A 2 -13.04 -16.58 -7.29
N GLY A 3 -13.39 -17.61 -6.53
CA GLY A 3 -14.73 -17.77 -5.93
C GLY A 3 -14.86 -17.10 -4.56
N ARG A 4 -15.75 -17.61 -3.71
CA ARG A 4 -15.94 -17.09 -2.33
C ARG A 4 -14.67 -17.29 -1.50
N VAL A 5 -14.22 -16.22 -0.83
CA VAL A 5 -13.09 -16.25 0.11
C VAL A 5 -13.57 -16.66 1.49
N ARG A 6 -12.85 -17.57 2.15
CA ARG A 6 -13.14 -18.06 3.52
C ARG A 6 -11.85 -18.15 4.33
N GLY A 7 -11.96 -18.07 5.65
CA GLY A 7 -10.83 -18.37 6.53
C GLY A 7 -10.53 -19.88 6.53
N ALA A 8 -9.29 -20.22 6.88
CA ALA A 8 -8.89 -21.62 7.01
C ALA A 8 -9.54 -22.25 8.24
N ASN A 9 -10.23 -23.38 8.07
CA ASN A 9 -10.88 -24.10 9.17
C ASN A 9 -9.87 -24.67 10.19
N SER A 10 -8.62 -24.89 9.77
CA SER A 10 -7.54 -25.37 10.64
C SER A 10 -6.97 -24.28 11.57
N GLN A 11 -7.34 -23.02 11.38
CA GLN A 11 -6.88 -21.92 12.22
C GLN A 11 -7.71 -21.88 13.50
N SER A 12 -7.17 -22.45 14.57
CA SER A 12 -7.85 -22.57 15.88
C SER A 12 -8.21 -21.23 16.49
N TYR A 13 -7.42 -20.18 16.23
CA TYR A 13 -7.65 -18.87 16.80
C TYR A 13 -8.83 -18.13 16.14
N THR A 14 -8.84 -18.05 14.81
CA THR A 14 -9.89 -17.32 14.09
C THR A 14 -11.12 -18.17 13.79
N ALA A 15 -11.07 -19.49 14.00
CA ALA A 15 -12.16 -20.43 13.74
C ALA A 15 -12.79 -20.27 12.34
N GLY A 16 -11.96 -19.99 11.32
CA GLY A 16 -12.43 -19.74 9.95
C GLY A 16 -13.05 -18.37 9.69
N VAL A 17 -13.17 -17.51 10.72
CA VAL A 17 -13.65 -16.13 10.60
C VAL A 17 -12.58 -15.26 9.94
N ILE A 18 -13.03 -14.43 8.99
CA ILE A 18 -12.24 -13.40 8.33
C ILE A 18 -13.04 -12.08 8.35
N CYS A 19 -12.34 -10.95 8.29
CA CYS A 19 -12.99 -9.64 8.24
C CYS A 19 -13.97 -9.56 7.06
N ALA A 20 -15.13 -8.90 7.28
CA ALA A 20 -16.16 -8.69 6.27
C ALA A 20 -15.61 -8.10 4.95
N LYS A 21 -14.59 -7.26 5.04
CA LYS A 21 -13.90 -6.69 3.87
C LYS A 21 -13.21 -7.76 3.01
N VAL A 22 -12.51 -8.70 3.65
CA VAL A 22 -11.75 -9.76 2.96
C VAL A 22 -12.68 -10.81 2.36
N ALA A 23 -13.78 -11.14 3.05
CA ALA A 23 -14.79 -12.07 2.56
C ALA A 23 -15.36 -11.68 1.18
N ARG A 24 -15.34 -10.39 0.85
CA ARG A 24 -15.85 -9.80 -0.40
C ARG A 24 -14.78 -9.48 -1.44
N TYR A 25 -13.55 -9.98 -1.29
CA TYR A 25 -12.46 -9.71 -2.24
C TYR A 25 -12.75 -10.23 -3.67
N ALA A 26 -13.62 -11.22 -3.84
CA ALA A 26 -14.07 -11.64 -5.16
C ALA A 26 -14.74 -10.48 -5.92
N GLU A 27 -15.58 -9.69 -5.25
CA GLU A 27 -16.26 -8.52 -5.85
C GLU A 27 -15.24 -7.48 -6.33
N ARG A 28 -14.19 -7.20 -5.54
CA ARG A 28 -13.12 -6.28 -5.94
C ARG A 28 -12.30 -6.80 -7.12
N ASN A 29 -12.02 -8.10 -7.16
CA ASN A 29 -11.22 -8.70 -8.23
C ASN A 29 -11.96 -8.73 -9.58
N HIS A 30 -13.28 -8.89 -9.55
CA HIS A 30 -14.12 -9.01 -10.74
C HIS A 30 -14.92 -7.73 -11.03
N HIS A 31 -14.63 -6.63 -10.33
CA HIS A 31 -15.31 -5.36 -10.52
C HIS A 31 -15.13 -4.87 -11.97
N PRO A 32 -16.18 -4.39 -12.65
CA PRO A 32 -16.07 -3.91 -14.03
C PRO A 32 -15.07 -2.75 -14.17
N ASP A 33 -15.01 -1.85 -13.17
CA ASP A 33 -14.12 -0.69 -13.17
C ASP A 33 -12.69 -1.00 -12.68
N ARG A 34 -12.32 -2.28 -12.56
CA ARG A 34 -10.98 -2.63 -12.11
C ARG A 34 -9.94 -2.13 -13.11
N LEU A 35 -8.93 -1.41 -12.63
CA LEU A 35 -7.80 -1.00 -13.45
C LEU A 35 -6.96 -2.22 -13.82
N LEU A 36 -6.98 -2.62 -15.09
CA LEU A 36 -6.27 -3.79 -15.60
C LEU A 36 -5.04 -3.44 -16.43
N LYS A 37 -4.91 -2.18 -16.84
CA LYS A 37 -3.88 -1.72 -17.77
C LYS A 37 -3.32 -0.37 -17.35
N PRO A 38 -2.07 -0.04 -17.72
CA PRO A 38 -1.52 1.29 -17.50
C PRO A 38 -2.31 2.34 -18.29
N LEU A 39 -2.58 3.46 -17.63
CA LEU A 39 -3.33 4.58 -18.19
C LEU A 39 -2.53 5.87 -17.99
N GLN A 40 -2.33 6.63 -19.08
CA GLN A 40 -1.72 7.95 -19.05
C GLN A 40 -2.80 9.02 -19.10
N ARG A 41 -2.73 10.00 -18.21
CA ARG A 41 -3.67 11.13 -18.21
C ARG A 41 -3.50 11.94 -19.50
N VAL A 42 -4.62 12.21 -20.17
CA VAL A 42 -4.68 13.14 -21.32
C VAL A 42 -5.63 14.27 -20.94
N GLY A 43 -5.22 15.52 -21.04
CA GLY A 43 -6.01 16.66 -20.55
C GLY A 43 -5.75 17.03 -19.08
N ALA A 44 -6.66 17.81 -18.50
CA ALA A 44 -6.44 18.42 -17.19
C ALA A 44 -6.67 17.43 -16.04
N LYS A 45 -5.98 17.67 -14.90
CA LYS A 45 -6.14 16.84 -13.70
C LYS A 45 -7.56 16.99 -13.15
N GLY A 46 -8.26 15.87 -13.01
CA GLY A 46 -9.64 15.83 -12.50
C GLY A 46 -10.70 15.55 -13.56
N GLU A 47 -10.37 15.69 -14.86
CA GLU A 47 -11.32 15.43 -15.95
C GLU A 47 -11.61 13.95 -16.21
N GLY A 48 -10.79 13.05 -15.66
CA GLY A 48 -10.98 11.60 -15.86
C GLY A 48 -10.58 11.10 -17.25
N ASN A 49 -9.91 11.93 -18.06
CA ASN A 49 -9.48 11.60 -19.41
C ASN A 49 -8.14 10.85 -19.39
N PHE A 50 -8.13 9.61 -19.90
CA PHE A 50 -6.94 8.76 -19.96
C PHE A 50 -6.83 8.03 -21.28
N ARG A 51 -5.60 7.75 -21.72
CA ARG A 51 -5.30 6.81 -22.80
C ARG A 51 -4.52 5.62 -22.28
N GLU A 52 -4.75 4.45 -22.86
CA GLU A 52 -3.97 3.25 -22.57
C GLU A 52 -2.54 3.41 -23.11
N ILE A 53 -1.55 2.96 -22.33
CA ILE A 53 -0.15 2.87 -22.74
C ILE A 53 0.43 1.50 -22.35
N SER A 54 1.56 1.12 -22.95
CA SER A 54 2.26 -0.12 -22.57
C SER A 54 2.86 -0.01 -21.16
N TRP A 55 3.16 -1.17 -20.56
CA TRP A 55 3.87 -1.20 -19.28
C TRP A 55 5.26 -0.57 -19.36
N ASP A 56 6.02 -0.83 -20.43
CA ASP A 56 7.33 -0.24 -20.63
C ASP A 56 7.24 1.29 -20.68
N ALA A 57 6.33 1.83 -21.50
CA ALA A 57 6.13 3.28 -21.60
C ALA A 57 5.70 3.91 -20.27
N ALA A 58 4.84 3.23 -19.50
CA ALA A 58 4.40 3.73 -18.19
C ALA A 58 5.54 3.74 -17.17
N LEU A 59 6.37 2.70 -17.16
CA LEU A 59 7.50 2.59 -16.25
C LEU A 59 8.61 3.58 -16.63
N ASP A 60 8.90 3.74 -17.91
CA ASP A 60 9.87 4.71 -18.43
C ASP A 60 9.43 6.13 -18.06
N GLU A 61 8.17 6.49 -18.30
CA GLU A 61 7.65 7.82 -17.96
C GLU A 61 7.82 8.16 -16.47
N VAL A 62 7.53 7.19 -15.58
CA VAL A 62 7.70 7.36 -14.12
C VAL A 62 9.17 7.44 -13.74
N ALA A 63 10.01 6.56 -14.29
CA ALA A 63 11.44 6.52 -13.98
C ALA A 63 12.14 7.82 -14.42
N GLU A 64 11.86 8.29 -15.63
CA GLU A 64 12.39 9.56 -16.11
C GLU A 64 11.88 10.76 -15.29
N ALA A 65 10.63 10.73 -14.84
CA ALA A 65 10.10 11.78 -13.98
C ALA A 65 10.85 11.86 -12.64
N PHE A 66 11.20 10.71 -12.06
CA PHE A 66 12.05 10.66 -10.86
C PHE A 66 13.44 11.20 -11.14
N ILE A 67 14.10 10.76 -12.21
CA ILE A 67 15.44 11.25 -12.59
C ILE A 67 15.43 12.78 -12.76
N ARG A 68 14.47 13.32 -13.54
CA ARG A 68 14.35 14.77 -13.73
C ARG A 68 14.12 15.54 -12.42
N ALA A 69 13.33 14.96 -11.51
CA ALA A 69 13.09 15.58 -10.22
C ALA A 69 14.35 15.56 -9.35
N GLU A 70 15.08 14.44 -9.31
CA GLU A 70 16.37 14.32 -8.62
C GLU A 70 17.38 15.35 -9.13
N GLU A 71 17.54 15.47 -10.45
CA GLU A 71 18.47 16.41 -11.07
C GLU A 71 18.14 17.87 -10.74
N LYS A 72 16.84 18.19 -10.70
CA LYS A 72 16.37 19.57 -10.52
C LYS A 72 16.28 20.00 -9.06
N HIS A 73 15.91 19.09 -8.16
CA HIS A 73 15.51 19.42 -6.79
C HIS A 73 16.25 18.61 -5.72
N GLY A 74 17.12 17.68 -6.12
CA GLY A 74 17.79 16.75 -5.21
C GLY A 74 16.97 15.49 -4.94
N SER A 75 17.65 14.42 -4.52
CA SER A 75 17.04 13.09 -4.37
C SER A 75 15.88 13.04 -3.38
N GLU A 76 15.92 13.86 -2.33
CA GLU A 76 14.87 13.94 -1.32
C GLU A 76 13.58 14.62 -1.81
N THR A 77 13.52 15.09 -3.06
CA THR A 77 12.26 15.54 -3.67
C THR A 77 11.33 14.37 -4.00
N VAL A 78 11.90 13.21 -4.30
CA VAL A 78 11.12 12.01 -4.61
C VAL A 78 10.67 11.42 -3.30
N TRP A 79 9.37 11.51 -3.06
CA TRP A 79 8.74 11.07 -1.83
C TRP A 79 7.94 9.79 -2.07
N PRO A 80 8.45 8.59 -1.71
CA PRO A 80 7.71 7.36 -1.87
C PRO A 80 6.59 7.31 -0.85
N TYR A 81 5.37 7.56 -1.30
CA TYR A 81 4.18 7.57 -0.43
C TYR A 81 3.58 6.15 -0.34
N PHE A 82 3.99 5.40 0.67
CA PHE A 82 3.48 4.04 0.93
C PHE A 82 3.30 3.82 2.43
N TYR A 83 2.12 3.36 2.86
CA TYR A 83 1.89 2.84 4.20
C TYR A 83 0.52 2.15 4.31
N ALA A 84 0.56 1.01 5.01
CA ALA A 84 -0.53 0.09 5.33
C ALA A 84 -1.47 -0.28 4.16
N GLY A 85 -1.06 -1.31 3.40
CA GLY A 85 -1.91 -2.04 2.46
C GLY A 85 -1.69 -3.54 2.59
N THR A 86 -0.97 -4.11 1.63
CA THR A 86 -0.54 -5.52 1.69
C THR A 86 0.67 -5.66 2.62
N MET A 87 0.43 -6.09 3.86
CA MET A 87 1.47 -6.18 4.90
C MET A 87 2.33 -7.45 4.86
N GLY A 88 2.51 -8.05 3.67
CA GLY A 88 3.43 -9.17 3.52
C GLY A 88 4.89 -8.72 3.65
N GLN A 89 5.79 -9.63 4.02
CA GLN A 89 7.20 -9.33 4.33
C GLN A 89 7.91 -8.58 3.19
N ILE A 90 7.63 -8.96 1.93
CA ILE A 90 8.23 -8.33 0.75
C ILE A 90 7.42 -7.10 0.33
N GLN A 91 6.09 -7.21 0.31
CA GLN A 91 5.21 -6.17 -0.22
C GLN A 91 5.21 -4.91 0.64
N ARG A 92 5.43 -5.04 1.96
CA ARG A 92 5.51 -3.90 2.88
C ARG A 92 6.85 -3.19 2.76
N ASP A 93 7.94 -3.95 2.88
CA ASP A 93 9.25 -3.36 3.15
C ASP A 93 10.16 -3.28 1.89
N GLY A 94 9.76 -3.93 0.79
CA GLY A 94 10.58 -4.04 -0.42
C GLY A 94 10.93 -2.70 -1.09
N ILE A 95 10.04 -1.71 -0.99
CA ILE A 95 10.26 -0.36 -1.55
C ILE A 95 11.40 0.40 -0.83
N HIS A 96 11.71 0.06 0.42
CA HIS A 96 12.81 0.69 1.16
C HIS A 96 14.16 0.45 0.49
N ARG A 97 14.36 -0.67 -0.21
CA ARG A 97 15.60 -0.93 -0.95
C ARG A 97 15.85 0.16 -1.99
N LEU A 98 14.84 0.46 -2.83
CA LEU A 98 14.94 1.51 -3.83
C LEU A 98 15.15 2.88 -3.17
N ARG A 99 14.34 3.19 -2.14
CA ARG A 99 14.44 4.45 -1.39
C ARG A 99 15.86 4.69 -0.86
N HIS A 100 16.47 3.69 -0.23
CA HIS A 100 17.82 3.81 0.32
C HIS A 100 18.89 3.92 -0.77
N LEU A 101 18.82 3.08 -1.80
CA LEU A 101 19.78 3.12 -2.91
C LEU A 101 19.79 4.49 -3.61
N LYS A 102 18.61 5.09 -3.76
CA LYS A 102 18.43 6.38 -4.44
C LYS A 102 18.51 7.60 -3.52
N ARG A 103 18.64 7.40 -2.20
CA ARG A 103 18.61 8.46 -1.17
C ARG A 103 17.35 9.35 -1.28
N TYR A 104 16.22 8.72 -1.56
CA TYR A 104 14.91 9.37 -1.57
C TYR A 104 14.44 9.72 -0.15
N SER A 105 13.39 10.55 -0.05
CA SER A 105 12.96 11.12 1.24
C SER A 105 12.72 10.04 2.30
N GLY A 106 13.28 10.29 3.49
CA GLY A 106 13.19 9.42 4.66
C GLY A 106 11.87 9.52 5.43
N GLN A 107 10.71 9.48 4.76
CA GLN A 107 9.41 9.59 5.43
C GLN A 107 9.27 8.61 6.59
N PHE A 108 8.65 9.09 7.67
CA PHE A 108 8.08 8.22 8.69
C PHE A 108 6.80 7.59 8.14
N ASP A 109 6.80 6.27 7.91
CA ASP A 109 5.76 5.63 7.11
C ASP A 109 4.36 5.81 7.70
N THR A 110 4.21 6.09 8.99
CA THR A 110 2.87 6.19 9.59
C THR A 110 2.11 7.44 9.10
N ILE A 111 0.99 7.22 8.40
CA ILE A 111 0.13 8.32 7.91
C ILE A 111 -0.98 8.62 8.93
N CYS A 112 -1.64 7.58 9.43
CA CYS A 112 -2.83 7.70 10.27
C CYS A 112 -2.64 7.22 11.71
N THR A 113 -1.55 6.52 12.02
CA THR A 113 -1.38 5.87 13.33
C THR A 113 -0.42 6.59 14.26
N ASN A 114 0.35 7.58 13.79
CA ASN A 114 1.38 8.23 14.62
C ASN A 114 0.80 8.72 15.95
N MET A 115 -0.28 9.50 15.89
CA MET A 115 -0.93 10.05 17.08
C MET A 115 -1.46 8.95 18.01
N ALA A 116 -2.07 7.90 17.44
CA ALA A 116 -2.62 6.79 18.22
C ALA A 116 -1.51 6.00 18.93
N TRP A 117 -0.41 5.70 18.24
CA TRP A 117 0.73 4.97 18.81
C TRP A 117 1.43 5.78 19.88
N THR A 118 1.75 7.05 19.61
CA THR A 118 2.39 7.93 20.58
C THR A 118 1.53 8.08 21.83
N GLY A 119 0.22 8.32 21.67
CA GLY A 119 -0.70 8.44 22.80
C GLY A 119 -0.81 7.15 23.60
N TYR A 120 -0.92 5.99 22.94
CA TYR A 120 -1.00 4.71 23.62
C TYR A 120 0.27 4.40 24.40
N ILE A 121 1.45 4.62 23.81
CA ILE A 121 2.75 4.41 24.48
C ILE A 121 2.90 5.37 25.66
N ALA A 122 2.54 6.65 25.50
CA ALA A 122 2.61 7.62 26.59
C ALA A 122 1.71 7.21 27.78
N GLY A 123 0.52 6.65 27.51
CA GLY A 123 -0.42 6.23 28.54
C GLY A 123 -0.10 4.87 29.19
N THR A 124 0.46 3.92 28.44
CA THR A 124 0.62 2.51 28.87
C THR A 124 2.07 2.08 29.06
N GLY A 125 3.03 2.90 28.64
CA GLY A 125 4.47 2.59 28.66
C GLY A 125 4.93 1.59 27.59
N LYS A 126 4.02 0.94 26.86
CA LYS A 126 4.36 -0.06 25.84
C LYS A 126 3.24 -0.22 24.81
N LEU A 127 3.60 -0.26 23.53
CA LEU A 127 2.67 -0.65 22.46
C LEU A 127 2.51 -2.18 22.43
N ALA A 128 1.65 -2.70 23.30
CA ALA A 128 1.31 -4.13 23.37
C ALA A 128 -0.20 -4.29 23.59
N GLY A 129 -0.77 -5.34 23.01
CA GLY A 129 -2.12 -5.80 23.30
C GLY A 129 -2.09 -7.15 24.00
N PRO A 130 -3.22 -7.60 24.57
CA PRO A 130 -3.35 -8.96 25.08
C PRO A 130 -3.12 -9.97 23.94
N ASP A 131 -2.76 -11.21 24.29
CA ASP A 131 -2.74 -12.27 23.29
C ASP A 131 -4.14 -12.35 22.68
N PRO A 132 -4.27 -12.32 21.34
CA PRO A 132 -5.55 -12.40 20.69
C PRO A 132 -6.40 -13.59 21.20
N ARG A 133 -5.75 -14.71 21.54
CA ARG A 133 -6.35 -15.94 22.06
C ARG A 133 -6.94 -15.80 23.47
N GLU A 134 -6.57 -14.76 24.20
CA GLU A 134 -7.02 -14.46 25.56
C GLU A 134 -8.17 -13.44 25.59
N MET A 135 -8.59 -12.90 24.43
CA MET A 135 -9.66 -11.89 24.34
C MET A 135 -11.09 -12.48 24.26
N ALA A 136 -11.23 -13.80 24.39
CA ALA A 136 -12.50 -14.52 24.30
C ALA A 136 -13.17 -14.69 25.67
#